data_AF-A0A2V9Z5B0-F1
#
_entry.id   AF-A0A2V9Z5B0-F1
#
_cell.length_a   1.000
_cell.length_b   1.000
_cell.length_c   1.000
_cell.angle_alpha   90.00
_cell.angle_beta   90.00
_cell.angle_gamma   90.00
#
_symmetry.space_group_name_H-M   'P 1'
#
loop_
_entity.id
_entity.type
_entity.pdbx_description
1 polymer ?
#
loop_
_entity_poly.entity_id
_entity_poly.type
_entity_poly.pdbx_seq_one_letter_code
_entity_poly.pdbx_strand_id
1 'polypeptide(L)'
;NHMHWSEFIGGEVVISPPYVWQVRFNASDVVVRSRIDKPVEPEVVSELEKKFLDFRRAYSEDGLSVEEFDSFPPTRRTLRQFTAACHDLESLVRDFMLPNPDIA
;
A
#
# COMPACT_ATOMS: atom_id res chain seq x y z
N ASN A 1 9.33 -4.27 10.49
CA ASN A 1 10.22 -3.56 9.56
C ASN A 1 9.85 -2.08 9.60
N HIS A 2 10.66 -1.22 10.20
CA HIS A 2 10.38 0.23 10.36
C HIS A 2 10.88 1.07 9.17
N MET A 3 11.69 0.48 8.30
CA MET A 3 12.41 1.18 7.22
C MET A 3 11.47 1.91 6.27
N HIS A 4 10.26 1.37 6.02
CA HIS A 4 9.28 2.00 5.14
C HIS A 4 8.83 3.38 5.65
N TRP A 5 8.78 3.58 6.97
CA TRP A 5 8.44 4.86 7.56
C TRP A 5 9.68 5.73 7.75
N SER A 6 10.76 5.18 8.32
CA SER A 6 11.93 5.98 8.70
C SER A 6 12.67 6.60 7.51
N GLU A 7 12.71 5.90 6.36
CA GLU A 7 13.31 6.40 5.13
C GLU A 7 12.39 7.35 4.36
N PHE A 8 11.12 7.44 4.72
CA PHE A 8 10.12 8.28 4.05
C PHE A 8 9.71 9.53 4.86
N ILE A 9 10.44 9.84 5.95
CA ILE A 9 10.17 11.02 6.80
C ILE A 9 10.53 12.31 6.04
N GLY A 10 9.60 13.27 5.95
CA GLY A 10 9.79 14.59 5.35
C GLY A 10 8.66 14.96 4.39
N GLY A 11 8.83 16.07 3.66
CA GLY A 11 7.91 16.52 2.61
C GLY A 11 6.62 17.18 3.11
N GLU A 12 5.84 17.73 2.19
CA GLU A 12 4.51 18.29 2.45
C GLU A 12 3.43 17.20 2.33
N VAL A 13 3.52 16.18 3.20
CA VAL A 13 2.63 15.01 3.16
C VAL A 13 2.16 14.59 4.55
N VAL A 14 1.02 13.90 4.62
CA VAL A 14 0.55 13.20 5.82
C VAL A 14 0.74 11.71 5.61
N ILE A 15 1.54 11.08 6.48
CA ILE A 15 1.71 9.62 6.48
C ILE A 15 0.66 9.03 7.42
N SER A 16 -0.23 8.18 6.89
CA SER A 16 -1.34 7.57 7.65
C SER A 16 -1.16 6.06 7.85
N PRO A 17 -0.21 5.60 8.70
CA PRO A 17 -0.03 4.18 8.93
C PRO A 17 -1.16 3.60 9.79
N PRO A 18 -1.39 2.28 9.78
CA PRO A 18 -2.36 1.64 10.68
C PRO A 18 -2.07 1.92 12.16
N TYR A 19 -3.10 1.97 13.00
CA TYR A 19 -3.01 2.35 14.42
C TYR A 19 -1.87 1.64 15.18
N VAL A 20 -1.75 0.31 15.01
CA VAL A 20 -0.70 -0.48 15.68
C VAL A 20 0.71 0.03 15.35
N TRP A 21 0.94 0.51 14.13
CA TRP A 21 2.22 1.10 13.74
C TRP A 21 2.41 2.51 14.30
N GLN A 22 1.36 3.32 14.38
CA GLN A 22 1.41 4.63 15.03
C GLN A 22 1.90 4.51 16.48
N VAL A 23 1.30 3.59 17.25
CA VAL A 23 1.70 3.30 18.64
C VAL A 23 3.17 2.87 18.71
N ARG A 24 3.59 1.97 17.80
CA ARG A 24 4.97 1.47 17.76
C ARG A 24 5.98 2.58 17.44
N PHE A 25 5.69 3.46 16.49
CA PHE A 25 6.59 4.55 16.13
C PHE A 25 6.71 5.59 17.24
N ASN A 26 5.60 5.92 17.90
CA ASN A 26 5.60 6.83 19.05
C ASN A 26 6.45 6.31 20.22
N ALA A 27 6.53 4.98 20.38
CA ALA A 27 7.33 4.34 21.42
C ALA A 27 8.75 3.95 20.94
N SER A 28 9.15 4.32 19.72
CA SER A 28 10.44 3.91 19.15
C SER A 28 11.54 4.94 19.34
N ASP A 29 12.78 4.47 19.42
CA ASP A 29 13.98 5.33 19.46
C ASP A 29 14.48 5.74 18.05
N VAL A 30 13.64 5.57 17.02
CA VAL A 30 14.01 5.91 15.64
C VAL A 30 14.10 7.43 15.51
N VAL A 31 15.27 7.92 15.08
CA VAL A 31 15.50 9.36 14.90
C VAL A 31 14.60 9.92 13.79
N VAL A 32 13.67 10.78 14.21
CA VAL A 32 12.80 11.58 13.33
C VAL A 32 13.62 12.71 12.72
N ARG A 33 14.03 12.52 11.47
CA ARG A 33 14.75 13.51 10.65
C ARG A 33 14.37 13.33 9.20
N SER A 34 14.39 14.42 8.43
CA SER A 34 14.07 14.35 7.00
C SER A 34 15.04 13.42 6.26
N ARG A 35 14.47 12.51 5.48
CA ARG A 35 15.16 11.58 4.57
C ARG A 35 14.51 11.51 3.20
N ILE A 36 13.33 12.09 3.00
CA ILE A 36 12.58 11.99 1.73
C ILE A 36 13.37 12.48 0.51
N ASP A 37 14.24 13.50 0.69
CA ASP A 37 15.07 14.06 -0.38
C ASP A 37 16.37 13.26 -0.61
N LYS A 38 16.63 12.22 0.19
CA LYS A 38 17.80 11.37 0.00
C LYS A 38 17.47 10.36 -1.11
N PRO A 39 18.21 10.37 -2.22
CA PRO A 39 17.95 9.42 -3.29
C PRO A 39 18.22 7.99 -2.81
N VAL A 40 17.43 7.05 -3.32
CA VAL A 40 17.73 5.62 -3.18
C VAL A 40 19.03 5.32 -3.91
N GLU A 41 19.86 4.45 -3.34
CA GLU A 41 21.13 4.05 -3.97
C GLU A 41 20.90 3.52 -5.40
N PRO A 42 21.59 4.06 -6.43
CA PRO A 42 21.35 3.68 -7.81
C PRO A 42 21.54 2.19 -8.10
N GLU A 43 22.46 1.54 -7.38
CA GLU A 43 22.71 0.10 -7.49
C GLU A 43 21.51 -0.73 -7.04
N VAL A 44 20.81 -0.30 -5.97
CA VAL A 44 19.58 -0.95 -5.49
C VAL A 44 18.49 -0.84 -6.54
N VAL A 45 18.26 0.36 -7.09
CA VAL A 45 17.26 0.58 -8.14
C VAL A 45 17.59 -0.28 -9.37
N SER A 46 18.85 -0.26 -9.81
CA SER A 46 19.30 -1.05 -10.97
C SER A 46 19.08 -2.55 -10.77
N GLU A 47 19.36 -3.08 -9.58
CA GLU A 47 19.13 -4.49 -9.28
C GLU A 47 17.64 -4.84 -9.24
N LEU A 48 16.78 -3.95 -8.73
CA LEU A 48 15.33 -4.15 -8.75
C LEU A 48 14.77 -4.13 -10.18
N GLU A 49 15.20 -3.19 -11.02
CA GLU A 49 14.80 -3.11 -12.42
C GLU A 49 15.22 -4.35 -13.23
N LYS A 50 16.42 -4.89 -12.96
CA LYS A 50 16.91 -6.12 -13.61
C LYS A 50 16.15 -7.37 -13.17
N LYS A 51 15.87 -7.49 -11.87
CA LYS A 51 15.31 -8.72 -11.29
C LYS A 51 13.79 -8.79 -11.36
N PHE A 52 13.10 -7.64 -11.35
CA PHE A 52 11.65 -7.59 -11.25
C PHE A 52 11.07 -6.76 -12.40
N LEU A 53 10.56 -7.46 -13.42
CA LEU A 53 9.95 -6.82 -14.59
C LEU A 53 8.80 -5.88 -14.19
N ASP A 54 7.96 -6.28 -13.24
CA ASP A 54 6.86 -5.44 -12.75
C ASP A 54 7.36 -4.20 -12.00
N PHE A 55 8.49 -4.30 -11.28
CA PHE A 55 9.11 -3.12 -10.66
C PHE A 55 9.56 -2.15 -11.75
N ARG A 56 10.28 -2.62 -12.76
CA ARG A 56 10.74 -1.78 -13.88
C ARG A 56 9.57 -1.06 -14.54
N ARG A 57 8.48 -1.79 -14.85
CA ARG A 57 7.28 -1.22 -15.45
C ARG A 57 6.60 -0.17 -14.56
N ALA A 58 6.49 -0.44 -13.26
CA ALA A 58 5.80 0.46 -12.33
C ALA A 58 6.68 1.65 -11.85
N TYR A 59 8.01 1.53 -11.93
CA TYR A 59 8.96 2.54 -11.46
C TYR A 59 9.30 3.57 -12.54
N SER A 60 9.36 3.16 -13.82
CA SER A 60 9.66 4.07 -14.93
C SER A 60 8.43 4.92 -15.28
N GLU A 61 8.65 6.23 -15.53
CA GLU A 61 7.60 7.20 -15.89
C GLU A 61 6.79 6.75 -17.13
N ASP A 62 7.48 6.21 -18.14
CA ASP A 62 6.87 5.67 -19.37
C ASP A 62 6.72 4.13 -19.35
N GLY A 63 6.79 3.50 -18.17
CA GLY A 63 6.81 2.04 -18.05
C GLY A 63 5.46 1.36 -18.24
N LEU A 64 4.36 2.12 -18.19
CA LEU A 64 2.98 1.68 -18.41
C LEU A 64 2.18 2.78 -19.12
N SER A 65 1.48 2.43 -20.20
CA SER A 65 0.41 3.29 -20.72
C SER A 65 -0.81 3.30 -19.78
N VAL A 66 -1.73 4.26 -19.98
CA VAL A 66 -2.99 4.32 -19.24
C VAL A 66 -3.80 3.02 -19.39
N GLU A 67 -3.88 2.50 -20.62
CA GLU A 67 -4.59 1.26 -20.93
C GLU A 67 -3.90 0.03 -20.31
N GLU A 68 -2.56 0.02 -20.27
CA GLU A 68 -1.82 -1.06 -19.63
C GLU A 68 -2.00 -1.05 -18.11
N PHE A 69 -2.13 0.13 -17.49
CA PHE A 69 -2.33 0.28 -16.05
C PHE A 69 -3.64 -0.37 -15.58
N ASP A 70 -4.72 -0.27 -16.35
CA ASP A 70 -6.01 -0.91 -16.03
C ASP A 70 -5.92 -2.44 -15.96
N SER A 71 -5.07 -3.02 -16.82
CA SER A 71 -4.84 -4.45 -16.88
C SER A 71 -3.70 -4.93 -15.96
N PHE A 72 -2.92 -4.02 -15.38
CA PHE A 72 -1.77 -4.32 -14.55
C PHE A 72 -2.17 -5.15 -13.32
N PRO A 73 -1.51 -6.30 -13.02
CA PRO A 73 -2.00 -7.22 -11.98
C PRO A 73 -2.16 -6.60 -10.58
N PRO A 74 -1.25 -5.73 -10.09
CA PRO A 74 -1.47 -5.00 -8.84
C PRO A 74 -2.74 -4.15 -8.84
N THR A 75 -3.01 -3.40 -9.93
CA THR A 75 -4.24 -2.59 -10.07
C THR A 75 -5.48 -3.46 -9.94
N ARG A 76 -5.56 -4.54 -10.72
CA ARG A 76 -6.71 -5.46 -10.67
C ARG A 76 -6.84 -6.15 -9.31
N ARG A 77 -5.73 -6.50 -8.66
CA ARG A 77 -5.75 -7.10 -7.31
C ARG A 77 -6.32 -6.13 -6.28
N THR A 78 -5.90 -4.87 -6.30
CA THR A 78 -6.43 -3.82 -5.43
C THR A 78 -7.93 -3.63 -5.68
N LEU A 79 -8.35 -3.45 -6.94
CA LEU A 79 -9.77 -3.28 -7.26
C LEU A 79 -10.62 -4.45 -6.76
N ARG A 80 -10.15 -5.70 -6.91
CA ARG A 80 -10.85 -6.88 -6.40
C ARG A 80 -10.94 -6.91 -4.89
N GLN A 81 -9.91 -6.49 -4.17
CA GLN A 81 -9.93 -6.42 -2.70
C GLN A 81 -10.96 -5.40 -2.22
N PHE A 82 -11.00 -4.21 -2.84
CA PHE A 82 -11.94 -3.16 -2.47
C PHE A 82 -13.39 -3.54 -2.78
N THR A 83 -13.66 -4.08 -3.98
CA THR A 83 -15.03 -4.48 -4.34
C THR A 83 -15.53 -5.66 -3.49
N ALA A 84 -14.66 -6.61 -3.16
CA ALA A 84 -15.02 -7.69 -2.23
C ALA A 84 -15.37 -7.15 -0.84
N ALA A 85 -14.56 -6.23 -0.29
CA ALA A 85 -14.82 -5.62 1.01
C ALA A 85 -16.17 -4.87 1.05
N CYS A 86 -16.56 -4.22 -0.05
CA CYS A 86 -17.89 -3.61 -0.16
C CYS A 86 -19.01 -4.65 -0.07
N HIS A 87 -18.90 -5.75 -0.83
CA HIS A 87 -19.89 -6.82 -0.78
C HIS A 87 -19.96 -7.51 0.59
N ASP A 88 -18.81 -7.70 1.25
CA ASP A 88 -18.75 -8.27 2.60
C ASP A 88 -19.48 -7.36 3.61
N LEU A 89 -19.30 -6.04 3.50
CA LEU A 89 -20.02 -5.07 4.33
C LEU A 89 -21.54 -5.11 4.09
N GLU A 90 -21.96 -5.13 2.83
CA GLU A 90 -23.39 -5.25 2.48
C GLU A 90 -24.01 -6.54 3.05
N SER A 91 -23.26 -7.64 3.01
CA SER A 91 -23.69 -8.93 3.52
C SER A 91 -23.82 -8.89 5.05
N LEU A 92 -22.84 -8.31 5.73
CA LEU A 92 -22.88 -8.09 7.19
C LEU A 92 -24.10 -7.27 7.61
N VAL A 93 -24.35 -6.14 6.94
CA VAL A 93 -25.50 -5.28 7.24
C VAL A 93 -26.82 -6.04 7.02
N ARG A 94 -26.90 -6.86 5.98
CA ARG A 94 -28.08 -7.68 5.69
C ARG A 94 -28.38 -8.67 6.81
N ASP A 95 -27.35 -9.32 7.36
CA ASP A 95 -27.52 -10.27 8.47
C ASP A 95 -28.02 -9.60 9.75
N PHE A 96 -27.67 -8.32 9.99
CA PHE A 96 -28.25 -7.54 11.09
C PHE A 96 -29.71 -7.15 10.83
N MET A 97 -30.05 -6.79 9.59
CA MET A 97 -31.41 -6.34 9.23
C MET A 97 -32.41 -7.50 9.13
N LEU A 98 -31.95 -8.66 8.66
CA LEU A 98 -32.73 -9.87 8.45
C LEU A 98 -31.97 -11.06 9.05
N PRO A 99 -32.00 -11.25 10.38
CA PRO A 99 -31.27 -12.33 11.03
C PRO A 99 -31.66 -13.70 10.48
N ASN A 100 -30.67 -14.57 10.26
CA ASN A 100 -30.91 -15.91 9.76
C ASN A 100 -31.65 -16.77 10.82
N PRO A 101 -32.90 -17.21 10.56
CA PRO A 101 -33.66 -17.99 11.54
C PRO A 101 -33.13 -19.40 11.77
N ASP A 102 -32.25 -19.91 10.90
CA ASP A 102 -31.71 -21.28 10.96
C ASP A 102 -30.40 -21.39 11.76
N ILE A 103 -29.82 -20.27 12.21
CA ILE A 103 -28.59 -20.21 13.02
C ILE A 103 -28.89 -19.95 14.51
N ALA A 104 -30.18 -19.82 14.87
CA ALA A 104 -30.66 -19.57 16.23
C ALA A 104 -30.67 -20.84 17.10
#